data_AF-A0A8S3FEN2-F1
#
_entry.id   AF-A0A8S3FEN2-F1
#
_cell.length_a   1.000
_cell.length_b   1.000
_cell.length_c   1.000
_cell.angle_alpha   90.00
_cell.angle_beta   90.00
_cell.angle_gamma   90.00
#
_symmetry.space_group_name_H-M   'P 1'
#
loop_
_entity.id
_entity.type
_entity.pdbx_description
1 polymer ?
#
loop_
_entity_poly.entity_id
_entity_poly.type
_entity_poly.pdbx_seq_one_letter_code
_entity_poly.pdbx_strand_id
1 'polypeptide(L)'
;VNLFLVFSIFAALFKRTILYEAFAFTQTRPILIGLLIIFQYVLSPYFEVFSFALTALSRRFEFQADHFAVKLGHGDQLGRALKKLEKDNMSYPFSDKLYATYHYSHPTLLERLKAVKSMKQK
;
A
#
# COMPACT_ATOMS: atom_id res chain seq x y z
N VAL A 1 16.23 -2.12 -0.77
CA VAL A 1 16.47 -1.41 0.51
C VAL A 1 15.61 -1.95 1.64
N ASN A 2 14.26 -1.92 1.57
CA ASN A 2 13.37 -2.43 2.63
C ASN A 2 13.69 -3.89 3.04
N LEU A 3 13.81 -4.80 2.08
CA LEU A 3 14.13 -6.21 2.33
C LEU A 3 15.44 -6.38 3.13
N PHE A 4 16.49 -5.65 2.73
CA PHE A 4 17.78 -5.66 3.40
C PHE A 4 17.68 -5.16 4.85
N LEU A 5 16.89 -4.11 5.09
CA LEU A 5 16.66 -3.54 6.42
C LEU A 5 15.94 -4.55 7.32
N VAL A 6 14.85 -5.15 6.84
CA VAL A 6 14.06 -6.14 7.60
C VAL A 6 14.91 -7.37 7.96
N PHE A 7 15.73 -7.87 7.05
CA PHE A 7 16.64 -8.98 7.34
C PHE A 7 17.81 -8.60 8.25
N SER A 8 18.27 -7.34 8.21
CA SER A 8 19.29 -6.83 9.13
C SER A 8 18.74 -6.75 10.56
N ILE A 9 17.49 -6.31 10.74
CA ILE A 9 16.81 -6.34 12.04
C ILE A 9 16.64 -7.78 12.53
N PHE A 10 16.20 -8.69 11.66
CA PHE A 10 16.12 -10.11 12.01
C PHE A 10 17.46 -10.66 12.50
N ALA A 11 18.54 -10.41 11.74
CA ALA A 11 19.88 -10.84 12.11
C ALA A 11 20.35 -10.29 13.47
N ALA A 12 19.92 -9.08 13.84
CA ALA A 12 20.23 -8.47 15.13
C ALA A 12 19.40 -9.06 16.30
N LEU A 13 18.17 -9.52 16.05
CA LEU A 13 17.20 -9.87 17.09
C LEU A 13 17.01 -11.39 17.30
N PHE A 14 17.23 -12.24 16.30
CA PHE A 14 16.87 -13.67 16.36
C PHE A 14 17.58 -14.48 17.46
N LYS A 15 18.65 -13.95 18.06
CA LYS A 15 19.37 -14.61 19.17
C LYS A 15 18.78 -14.30 20.55
N ARG A 16 17.83 -13.37 20.65
CA ARG A 16 17.26 -12.91 21.94
C ARG A 16 16.23 -13.92 22.46
N THR A 17 16.49 -14.51 23.62
CA THR A 17 15.62 -15.51 24.27
C THR A 17 14.24 -14.98 24.59
N ILE A 18 14.16 -13.74 25.04
CA ILE A 18 12.92 -13.10 25.50
C ILE A 18 11.82 -13.12 24.43
N LEU A 19 12.21 -13.09 23.14
CA LEU A 19 11.27 -13.14 22.02
C LEU A 19 10.63 -14.52 21.85
N TYR A 20 11.34 -15.60 22.18
CA TYR A 20 10.84 -16.97 22.10
C TYR A 20 10.03 -17.35 23.34
N GLU A 21 10.51 -16.94 24.52
CA GLU A 21 9.86 -17.18 25.80
C GLU A 21 8.46 -16.55 25.86
N ALA A 22 8.27 -15.36 25.25
CA ALA A 22 6.98 -14.71 25.11
C ALA A 22 5.92 -15.56 24.38
N PHE A 23 6.36 -16.54 23.58
CA PHE A 23 5.51 -17.48 22.84
C PHE A 23 5.64 -18.92 23.38
N ALA A 24 6.06 -19.08 24.64
CA ALA A 24 6.25 -20.37 25.33
C ALA A 24 7.34 -21.29 24.72
N PHE A 25 8.24 -20.76 23.90
CA PHE A 25 9.42 -21.49 23.42
C PHE A 25 10.59 -21.30 24.40
N THR A 26 10.66 -22.17 25.42
CA THR A 26 11.67 -22.08 26.49
C THR A 26 12.90 -22.96 26.25
N GLN A 27 12.73 -24.12 25.59
CA GLN A 27 13.81 -25.10 25.42
C GLN A 27 14.52 -25.02 24.06
N THR A 28 13.79 -24.64 23.01
CA THR A 28 14.29 -24.62 21.63
C THR A 28 14.11 -23.25 21.02
N ARG A 29 14.96 -22.90 20.05
CA ARG A 29 14.90 -21.63 19.31
C ARG A 29 14.89 -21.90 17.80
N PRO A 30 13.77 -22.40 17.25
CA PRO A 30 13.71 -22.67 15.82
C PRO A 30 13.83 -21.36 15.04
N ILE A 31 14.70 -21.33 14.04
CA ILE A 31 14.96 -20.11 13.24
C ILE A 31 13.68 -19.64 12.53
N LEU A 32 12.87 -20.57 12.01
CA LEU A 32 11.59 -20.27 11.37
C LEU A 32 10.60 -19.59 12.32
N ILE A 33 10.55 -20.03 13.58
CA ILE A 33 9.69 -19.42 14.60
C ILE A 33 10.18 -18.02 14.94
N GLY A 34 11.50 -17.82 15.05
CA GLY A 34 12.07 -16.49 15.23
C GLY A 34 11.72 -15.54 14.09
N LEU A 35 11.74 -16.04 12.85
CA LEU A 35 11.39 -15.25 11.67
C LEU A 35 9.92 -14.84 11.70
N LEU A 36 9.02 -15.77 12.02
CA LEU A 36 7.60 -15.48 12.20
C LEU A 36 7.38 -14.44 13.31
N ILE A 37 7.99 -14.64 14.48
CA ILE A 37 7.78 -13.75 15.62
C ILE A 37 8.26 -12.32 15.29
N ILE A 38 9.45 -12.20 14.72
CA ILE A 38 10.04 -10.90 14.43
C ILE A 38 9.25 -10.19 13.31
N PHE A 39 8.88 -10.88 12.25
CA PHE A 39 8.18 -10.25 11.13
C PHE A 39 6.72 -9.95 11.46
N GLN A 40 5.99 -10.91 12.04
CA GLN A 40 4.56 -10.76 12.25
C GLN A 40 4.22 -9.88 13.46
N TYR A 41 5.02 -9.92 14.52
CA TYR A 41 4.70 -9.24 15.78
C TYR A 41 5.64 -8.08 16.06
N VAL A 42 6.97 -8.30 16.08
CA VAL A 42 7.93 -7.24 16.44
C VAL A 42 7.91 -6.10 15.41
N LEU A 43 7.86 -6.44 14.12
CA LEU A 43 7.84 -5.47 13.02
C LEU A 43 6.42 -5.06 12.57
N SER A 44 5.36 -5.54 13.23
CA SER A 44 3.98 -5.16 12.90
C SER A 44 3.76 -3.63 12.78
N PRO A 45 4.12 -2.79 13.77
CA PRO A 45 3.88 -1.35 13.65
C PRO A 45 4.70 -0.71 12.51
N TYR A 46 5.90 -1.22 12.25
CA TYR A 46 6.70 -0.79 11.11
C TYR A 46 5.99 -1.11 9.79
N PHE A 47 5.46 -2.33 9.64
CA PHE A 47 4.76 -2.73 8.42
C PHE A 47 3.48 -1.95 8.18
N GLU A 48 2.70 -1.64 9.22
CA GLU A 48 1.50 -0.81 9.08
C GLU A 48 1.83 0.61 8.57
N VAL A 49 2.81 1.27 9.18
CA VAL A 49 3.23 2.63 8.77
C VAL A 49 3.85 2.60 7.36
N PHE A 50 4.68 1.61 7.08
CA PHE A 50 5.30 1.47 5.77
C PHE A 50 4.28 1.15 4.68
N SER A 51 3.29 0.30 4.97
CA SER A 51 2.16 0.00 4.08
C SER A 51 1.37 1.26 3.76
N PHE A 52 1.01 2.05 4.77
CA PHE A 52 0.32 3.33 4.58
C PHE A 52 1.12 4.30 3.71
N ALA A 53 2.44 4.41 3.93
CA ALA A 53 3.32 5.23 3.11
C ALA A 53 3.36 4.77 1.63
N LEU A 54 3.38 3.46 1.39
CA LEU A 54 3.31 2.89 0.05
C LEU A 54 1.94 3.12 -0.61
N THR A 55 0.84 2.99 0.13
CA THR A 55 -0.51 3.32 -0.35
C THR A 55 -0.58 4.78 -0.79
N ALA A 56 -0.06 5.71 0.02
CA ALA A 56 0.00 7.12 -0.34
C ALA A 56 0.87 7.38 -1.58
N LEU A 57 2.02 6.71 -1.70
CA LEU A 57 2.90 6.81 -2.86
C LEU A 57 2.23 6.25 -4.13
N SER A 58 1.58 5.09 -4.03
CA SER A 58 0.81 4.46 -5.12
C SER A 58 -0.27 5.41 -5.65
N ARG A 59 -1.02 6.06 -4.75
CA ARG A 59 -2.02 7.06 -5.14
C ARG A 59 -1.40 8.23 -5.92
N ARG A 60 -0.18 8.67 -5.56
CA ARG A 60 0.52 9.72 -6.32
C ARG A 60 0.95 9.24 -7.70
N PHE A 61 1.39 8.00 -7.84
CA PHE A 61 1.74 7.42 -9.14
C PHE A 61 0.55 7.32 -10.08
N GLU A 62 -0.64 6.96 -9.57
CA GLU A 62 -1.87 6.99 -10.37
C GLU A 62 -2.17 8.38 -10.94
N PHE A 63 -2.06 9.44 -10.14
CA PHE A 63 -2.26 10.80 -10.65
C PHE A 63 -1.20 11.23 -11.66
N GLN A 64 0.05 10.80 -11.49
CA GLN A 64 1.12 11.05 -12.46
C GLN A 64 0.88 10.32 -13.79
N ALA A 65 0.38 9.07 -13.73
CA ALA A 65 0.00 8.29 -14.90
C ALA A 65 -1.20 8.91 -15.63
N ASP A 66 -2.23 9.35 -14.89
CA ASP A 66 -3.37 10.06 -15.45
C ASP A 66 -2.94 11.36 -16.14
N HIS A 67 -2.04 12.12 -15.51
CA HIS A 67 -1.45 13.33 -16.10
C HIS A 67 -0.68 13.02 -17.38
N PHE A 68 0.12 11.95 -17.39
CA PHE A 68 0.85 11.52 -18.58
C PHE A 68 -0.10 11.17 -19.73
N ALA A 69 -1.18 10.44 -19.48
CA ALA A 69 -2.18 10.11 -20.49
C ALA A 69 -2.92 11.35 -21.02
N VAL A 70 -3.22 12.33 -20.15
CA VAL A 70 -3.80 13.62 -20.58
C VAL A 70 -2.83 14.39 -21.47
N LYS A 71 -1.54 14.43 -21.12
CA LYS A 71 -0.49 15.10 -21.92
C LYS A 71 -0.36 14.50 -23.32
N LEU A 72 -0.63 13.20 -23.48
CA LEU A 72 -0.65 12.51 -24.78
C LEU A 72 -1.96 12.71 -25.56
N GLY A 73 -2.94 13.47 -25.02
CA GLY A 73 -4.22 13.72 -25.68
C GLY A 73 -5.30 12.66 -25.41
N HIS A 74 -5.03 11.67 -24.55
CA HIS A 74 -5.96 10.56 -24.28
C HIS A 74 -6.93 10.81 -23.12
N GLY A 75 -7.03 12.03 -22.60
CA GLY A 75 -7.82 12.33 -21.38
C GLY A 75 -9.31 11.94 -21.46
N ASP A 76 -9.97 12.11 -22.62
CA ASP A 76 -11.39 11.72 -22.76
C ASP A 76 -11.58 10.20 -22.88
N GLN A 77 -10.61 9.52 -23.46
CA GLN A 77 -10.62 8.06 -23.57
C GLN A 77 -10.37 7.46 -22.18
N LEU A 78 -9.41 8.01 -21.43
CA LEU A 78 -9.15 7.64 -20.04
C LEU A 78 -10.39 7.82 -19.16
N GLY A 79 -11.04 8.98 -19.20
CA GLY A 79 -12.25 9.22 -18.41
C GLY A 79 -13.41 8.27 -18.73
N ARG A 80 -13.56 7.87 -19.99
CA ARG A 80 -14.55 6.86 -20.40
C ARG A 80 -14.16 5.45 -19.95
N ALA A 81 -12.88 5.09 -20.10
CA ALA A 81 -12.35 3.79 -19.68
C ALA A 81 -12.53 3.59 -18.16
N LEU A 82 -12.20 4.59 -17.35
CA LEU A 82 -12.37 4.54 -15.89
C LEU A 82 -13.82 4.29 -15.49
N LYS A 83 -14.78 5.01 -16.09
CA LYS A 83 -16.22 4.79 -15.81
C LYS A 83 -16.68 3.39 -16.24
N LYS A 84 -16.17 2.89 -17.37
CA LYS A 84 -16.52 1.57 -17.90
C LYS A 84 -15.97 0.47 -16.98
N LEU A 85 -14.71 0.57 -16.56
CA LEU A 85 -14.10 -0.37 -15.62
C LEU A 85 -14.82 -0.38 -14.27
N GLU A 86 -15.19 0.79 -13.74
CA GLU A 86 -15.91 0.86 -12.47
C GLU A 86 -17.29 0.17 -12.56
N LYS A 87 -18.00 0.40 -13.66
CA LYS A 87 -19.29 -0.26 -13.93
C LYS A 87 -19.13 -1.77 -14.06
N ASP A 88 -18.11 -2.23 -14.78
CA ASP A 88 -17.89 -3.65 -15.03
C ASP A 88 -17.44 -4.40 -13.77
N ASN A 89 -16.70 -3.73 -12.89
CA ASN A 89 -16.28 -4.26 -11.59
C ASN A 89 -17.35 -4.13 -10.50
N MET A 90 -18.50 -3.50 -10.79
CA MET A 90 -19.55 -3.18 -9.82
C MET A 90 -19.04 -2.45 -8.56
N SER A 91 -17.97 -1.67 -8.72
CA SER A 91 -17.36 -0.92 -7.64
C SER A 91 -18.27 0.23 -7.21
N TYR A 92 -18.42 0.43 -5.91
CA TYR A 92 -19.22 1.53 -5.37
C TYR A 92 -18.40 2.83 -5.42
N PRO A 93 -18.86 3.88 -6.12
CA PRO A 93 -18.04 5.05 -6.43
C PRO A 93 -17.86 6.04 -5.25
N PHE A 94 -18.58 5.84 -4.15
CA PHE A 94 -18.50 6.70 -2.97
C PHE A 94 -17.87 5.95 -1.80
N SER A 95 -16.72 6.42 -1.35
CA SER A 95 -16.08 5.94 -0.15
C SER A 95 -15.80 7.09 0.81
N ASP A 96 -15.81 6.79 2.11
CA ASP A 96 -15.35 7.75 3.11
C ASP A 96 -13.89 8.12 2.86
N LYS A 97 -13.54 9.39 3.08
CA LYS A 97 -12.21 9.92 2.76
C LYS A 97 -11.10 9.31 3.61
N LEU A 98 -11.37 9.06 4.89
CA LEU A 98 -10.38 8.47 5.79
C LEU A 98 -10.17 7.01 5.43
N TYR A 99 -11.26 6.28 5.23
CA TYR A 99 -11.22 4.89 4.79
C TYR A 99 -10.46 4.73 3.47
N ALA A 100 -10.81 5.53 2.46
CA ALA A 100 -10.17 5.50 1.15
C ALA A 100 -8.68 5.86 1.24
N THR A 101 -8.31 6.80 2.11
CA THR A 101 -6.91 7.21 2.26
C THR A 101 -6.04 6.14 2.89
N TYR A 102 -6.57 5.37 3.83
CA TYR A 102 -5.83 4.30 4.49
C TYR A 102 -5.80 3.01 3.65
N HIS A 103 -6.93 2.62 3.05
CA HIS A 103 -7.08 1.29 2.45
C HIS A 103 -6.93 1.25 0.93
N TYR A 104 -7.22 2.32 0.21
CA TYR A 104 -7.23 2.27 -1.25
C TYR A 104 -5.87 2.66 -1.83
N SER A 105 -5.21 1.69 -2.47
CA SER A 105 -3.98 1.91 -3.26
C SER A 105 -4.21 2.83 -4.46
N HIS A 106 -5.45 2.93 -4.93
CA HIS A 106 -5.86 3.80 -6.02
C HIS A 106 -6.80 4.91 -5.50
N PRO A 107 -6.66 6.16 -6.00
CA PRO A 107 -7.63 7.21 -5.71
C PRO A 107 -9.02 6.83 -6.24
N THR A 108 -10.06 7.37 -5.62
CA THR A 108 -11.45 7.07 -6.02
C THR A 108 -11.72 7.51 -7.46
N LEU A 109 -12.71 6.89 -8.11
CA LEU A 109 -13.11 7.27 -9.47
C LEU A 109 -13.39 8.79 -9.57
N LEU A 110 -14.08 9.34 -8.57
CA LEU A 110 -14.43 10.76 -8.53
C LEU A 110 -13.18 11.66 -8.43
N GLU A 111 -12.19 11.28 -7.62
CA GLU A 111 -10.92 12.00 -7.51
C GLU A 111 -10.16 12.01 -8.85
N ARG A 112 -10.08 10.85 -9.52
CA ARG A 112 -9.38 10.72 -10.82
C ARG A 112 -10.07 11.49 -11.93
N LEU A 113 -11.40 11.37 -12.06
CA LEU A 113 -12.16 12.12 -13.07
C LEU A 113 -12.05 13.64 -12.85
N LYS A 114 -12.05 14.10 -11.59
CA LYS A 114 -11.83 15.51 -11.26
C LYS A 114 -10.42 15.95 -11.66
N ALA A 115 -9.40 15.14 -11.37
CA ALA A 115 -8.02 15.42 -11.73
C ALA A 115 -7.86 15.53 -13.26
N VAL A 116 -8.34 14.53 -14.02
CA VAL A 116 -8.33 14.53 -15.50
C VAL A 116 -9.02 15.77 -16.08
N LYS A 117 -10.20 16.13 -15.56
CA LYS A 117 -10.92 17.34 -16.01
C LYS A 117 -10.14 18.61 -15.73
N SER A 118 -9.53 18.74 -14.56
CA SER A 118 -8.74 19.92 -14.19
C SER A 118 -7.47 20.07 -15.04
N MET A 119 -6.85 18.95 -15.44
CA MET A 119 -5.64 18.94 -16.25
C MET A 119 -5.91 19.30 -17.72
N LYS A 120 -7.09 18.97 -18.24
CA LYS A 120 -7.52 19.38 -19.60
C LYS A 120 -7.88 20.86 -19.73
N GLN A 121 -8.17 21.54 -18.61
CA GLN A 121 -8.54 22.95 -18.60
C GLN A 121 -7.33 23.89 -18.51
N LYS A 122 -6.14 23.34 -18.30
CA LYS A 122 -4.85 24.05 -18.37
C LYS A 122 -4.23 23.84 -19.73
#